data_AF-A0A1V5TV65-F1
#
_entry.id   AF-A0A1V5TV65-F1
#
_cell.length_a   1.000
_cell.length_b   1.000
_cell.length_c   1.000
_cell.angle_alpha   90.00
_cell.angle_beta   90.00
_cell.angle_gamma   90.00
#
_symmetry.space_group_name_H-M   'P 1'
#
loop_
_entity.id
_entity.type
_entity.pdbx_description
1 polymer ?
#
loop_
_entity_poly.entity_id
_entity_poly.type
_entity_poly.pdbx_seq_one_letter_code
_entity_poly.pdbx_strand_id
1 'polypeptide(L)'
;MKRISLKVWTLLSALFFAIPFFILASSTEPLVPCSGLECGPCHIFEMFGRVFDFVVLNIVPPFALIMFIISGIMFFTAIGDSSKLEKSKSIMISTVIGIVLISLAWLITVQIYSIFGADESYTKDWWEICEGS
;
A
#
# COMPACT_ATOMS: atom_id res chain seq x y z
N MET A 1 -27.19 -19.40 17.61
CA MET A 1 -27.12 -18.28 16.63
C MET A 1 -26.62 -16.93 17.20
N LYS A 2 -26.69 -16.61 18.51
CA LYS A 2 -26.24 -15.30 19.05
C LYS A 2 -24.73 -15.09 19.27
N ARG A 3 -23.92 -16.14 19.47
CA ARG A 3 -22.49 -15.97 19.84
C ARG A 3 -21.56 -15.55 18.68
N ILE A 4 -21.97 -15.75 17.43
CA ILE A 4 -21.18 -15.39 16.23
C ILE A 4 -21.23 -13.89 15.94
N SER A 5 -22.41 -13.25 16.03
CA SER A 5 -22.53 -11.79 15.88
C SER A 5 -21.81 -11.02 16.99
N LEU A 6 -21.74 -11.59 18.21
CA LEU A 6 -21.04 -10.97 19.34
C LEU A 6 -19.51 -10.97 19.15
N LYS A 7 -18.94 -12.08 18.64
CA LYS A 7 -17.49 -12.18 18.36
C LYS A 7 -17.06 -11.34 17.15
N VAL A 8 -17.93 -11.24 16.15
CA VAL A 8 -17.71 -10.38 14.97
C VAL A 8 -17.68 -8.90 15.37
N TRP A 9 -18.56 -8.49 16.28
CA TRP A 9 -18.58 -7.11 16.79
C TRP A 9 -17.37 -6.77 17.66
N THR A 10 -16.86 -7.74 18.45
CA THR A 10 -15.61 -7.55 19.20
C THR A 10 -14.36 -7.49 18.29
N LEU A 11 -14.35 -8.22 17.17
CA LEU A 11 -13.25 -8.16 16.19
C LEU A 11 -13.28 -6.85 15.39
N LEU A 12 -14.48 -6.33 15.07
CA LEU A 12 -14.66 -5.03 14.43
C LEU A 12 -14.28 -3.85 15.34
N SER A 13 -14.58 -3.91 16.65
CA SER A 13 -14.20 -2.84 17.58
C SER A 13 -12.70 -2.84 17.90
N ALA A 14 -12.07 -4.01 17.97
CA ALA A 14 -10.62 -4.14 18.13
C ALA A 14 -9.86 -3.60 16.91
N LEU A 15 -10.40 -3.82 15.70
CA LEU A 15 -9.87 -3.24 14.47
C LEU A 15 -9.98 -1.70 14.49
N PHE A 16 -11.13 -1.15 14.88
CA PHE A 16 -11.33 0.30 14.97
C PHE A 16 -10.35 1.00 15.92
N PHE A 17 -9.93 0.30 16.99
CA PHE A 17 -8.93 0.79 17.94
C PHE A 17 -7.48 0.61 17.46
N ALA A 18 -7.21 -0.30 16.53
CA ALA A 18 -5.89 -0.51 15.91
C ALA A 18 -5.61 0.43 14.72
N ILE A 19 -6.66 0.93 14.04
CA ILE A 19 -6.56 1.91 12.95
C ILE A 19 -5.76 3.17 13.34
N PRO A 20 -5.97 3.82 14.51
CA PRO A 20 -5.18 4.99 14.88
C PRO A 20 -3.69 4.70 15.09
N PHE A 21 -3.26 3.44 15.23
CA PHE A 21 -1.85 3.08 15.34
C PHE A 21 -1.10 3.17 14.00
N PHE A 22 -1.80 3.01 12.87
CA PHE A 22 -1.21 3.11 11.53
C PHE A 22 -1.16 4.54 10.98
N ILE A 23 -1.90 5.49 11.57
CA ILE A 23 -2.00 6.87 11.07
C ILE A 23 -0.75 7.71 11.43
N LEU A 24 0.10 7.25 12.35
CA LEU A 24 1.31 7.98 12.75
C LEU A 24 2.48 7.88 11.75
N ALA A 25 2.31 7.21 10.61
CA ALA A 25 3.38 6.96 9.64
C ALA A 25 3.39 7.89 8.41
N SER A 26 2.54 8.92 8.34
CA SER A 26 2.56 9.86 7.20
C SER A 26 3.73 10.84 7.31
N SER A 27 4.72 10.72 6.43
CA SER A 27 5.80 11.69 6.25
C SER A 27 5.24 13.07 5.90
N THR A 28 5.74 14.09 6.60
CA THR A 28 5.36 15.50 6.45
C THR A 28 6.10 16.17 5.28
N GLU A 29 6.21 15.48 4.15
CA GLU A 29 6.79 16.08 2.96
C GLU A 29 5.72 16.83 2.17
N PRO A 30 5.97 18.08 1.75
CA PRO A 30 5.03 18.83 0.96
C PRO A 30 4.81 18.12 -0.38
N LEU A 31 3.56 17.74 -0.67
CA LEU A 31 3.17 17.11 -1.93
C LEU A 31 3.49 17.99 -3.14
N VAL A 32 3.52 19.32 -2.96
CA VAL A 32 3.92 20.28 -3.98
C VAL A 32 5.39 20.70 -3.78
N PRO A 33 6.29 20.42 -4.74
CA PRO A 33 7.72 20.67 -4.56
C PRO A 33 8.14 22.12 -4.83
N CYS A 34 7.30 22.94 -5.46
CA CYS A 34 7.62 24.32 -5.77
C CYS A 34 6.51 25.29 -5.33
N SER A 35 6.89 26.48 -4.90
CA SER A 35 6.01 27.60 -4.58
C SER A 35 6.53 28.87 -5.27
N GLY A 36 6.16 29.09 -6.53
CA GLY A 36 6.59 30.29 -7.27
C GLY A 36 6.46 30.16 -8.78
N LEU A 37 7.12 31.09 -9.51
CA LEU A 37 7.17 31.11 -10.98
C LEU A 37 8.32 30.24 -11.56
N GLU A 38 9.25 29.79 -10.73
CA GLU A 38 10.41 28.95 -11.09
C GLU A 38 10.03 27.45 -11.05
N CYS A 39 8.85 27.07 -11.53
CA CYS A 39 8.50 25.65 -11.67
C CYS A 39 8.91 25.17 -13.06
N GLY A 40 10.07 24.50 -13.13
CA GLY A 40 10.53 23.81 -14.34
C GLY A 40 9.75 22.52 -14.62
N PRO A 41 9.92 21.92 -15.80
CA PRO A 41 9.30 20.63 -16.14
C PRO A 41 9.69 19.50 -15.17
N CYS A 42 10.84 19.60 -14.50
CA CYS A 42 11.34 18.62 -13.54
C CYS A 42 10.45 18.51 -12.28
N HIS A 43 9.92 19.63 -11.77
CA HIS A 43 9.07 19.63 -10.57
C HIS A 43 7.71 18.93 -10.79
N ILE A 44 7.25 18.81 -12.04
CA ILE A 44 6.03 18.05 -12.36
C ILE A 44 6.26 16.55 -12.14
N PHE A 45 7.43 16.04 -12.55
CA PHE A 45 7.80 14.65 -12.36
C PHE A 45 8.02 14.32 -10.88
N GLU A 46 8.63 15.23 -10.14
CA GLU A 46 8.82 15.10 -8.69
C GLU A 46 7.48 15.06 -7.93
N MET A 47 6.54 15.95 -8.29
CA MET A 47 5.19 15.93 -7.71
C MET A 47 4.49 14.60 -7.99
N PHE A 48 4.63 14.06 -9.21
CA PHE A 48 4.03 12.79 -9.57
C PHE A 48 4.63 11.63 -8.76
N GLY A 49 5.95 11.62 -8.57
CA GLY A 49 6.65 10.66 -7.73
C GLY A 49 6.18 10.69 -6.27
N ARG A 50 6.16 11.88 -5.67
CA ARG A 50 5.64 12.08 -4.30
C ARG A 50 4.18 11.67 -4.14
N VAL A 51 3.33 11.93 -5.14
CA VAL A 51 1.93 11.49 -5.12
C VAL A 51 1.84 9.96 -5.19
N PHE A 52 2.62 9.33 -6.06
CA PHE A 52 2.63 7.88 -6.17
C PHE A 52 3.07 7.22 -4.85
N ASP A 53 4.15 7.72 -4.27
CA ASP A 53 4.67 7.22 -3.00
C ASP A 53 3.71 7.49 -1.85
N PHE A 54 3.03 8.64 -1.84
CA PHE A 54 1.97 8.90 -0.89
C PHE A 54 0.84 7.86 -1.00
N VAL A 55 0.40 7.54 -2.22
CA VAL A 55 -0.64 6.51 -2.45
C VAL A 55 -0.15 5.13 -2.01
N VAL A 56 1.07 4.74 -2.40
CA VAL A 56 1.62 3.41 -2.11
C VAL A 56 1.97 3.22 -0.63
N LEU A 57 2.44 4.26 0.07
CA LEU A 57 2.84 4.15 1.46
C LEU A 57 1.70 4.45 2.44
N ASN A 58 0.77 5.35 2.11
CA ASN A 58 -0.31 5.76 3.02
C ASN A 58 -1.67 5.12 2.71
N ILE A 59 -1.99 4.85 1.44
CA ILE A 59 -3.32 4.35 1.05
C ILE A 59 -3.33 2.83 0.85
N VAL A 60 -2.31 2.28 0.20
CA VAL A 60 -2.26 0.84 -0.11
C VAL A 60 -2.22 -0.04 1.14
N PRO A 61 -1.40 0.23 2.19
CA PRO A 61 -1.32 -0.62 3.37
C PRO A 61 -2.66 -0.76 4.12
N PRO A 62 -3.40 0.33 4.44
CA PRO A 62 -4.71 0.19 5.09
C PRO A 62 -5.73 -0.48 4.17
N PHE A 63 -5.68 -0.24 2.86
CA PHE A 63 -6.58 -0.90 1.91
C PHE A 63 -6.34 -2.42 1.85
N ALA A 64 -5.07 -2.84 1.77
CA ALA A 64 -4.67 -4.24 1.81
C ALA A 64 -5.11 -4.93 3.11
N LEU A 65 -4.96 -4.25 4.25
CA LEU A 65 -5.41 -4.75 5.55
C LEU A 65 -6.93 -4.99 5.57
N ILE A 66 -7.73 -4.05 5.08
CA ILE A 66 -9.20 -4.18 5.02
C ILE A 66 -9.60 -5.39 4.16
N MET A 67 -9.00 -5.53 2.98
CA MET A 67 -9.28 -6.66 2.08
C MET A 67 -8.89 -8.00 2.71
N PHE A 68 -7.77 -8.05 3.43
CA PHE A 68 -7.31 -9.25 4.13
C PHE A 68 -8.29 -9.66 5.23
N ILE A 69 -8.83 -8.70 5.98
CA ILE A 69 -9.81 -8.94 7.04
C ILE A 69 -11.14 -9.44 6.49
N ILE A 70 -11.65 -8.79 5.44
CA ILE A 70 -12.90 -9.21 4.77
C ILE A 70 -12.76 -10.65 4.27
N SER A 71 -11.62 -10.96 3.65
CA SER A 71 -11.29 -12.31 3.21
C SER A 71 -11.28 -13.31 4.36
N GLY A 72 -10.62 -12.99 5.47
CA GLY A 72 -10.53 -13.84 6.65
C GLY A 72 -11.89 -14.11 7.30
N ILE A 73 -12.74 -13.09 7.43
CA ILE A 73 -14.10 -13.26 7.99
C ILE A 73 -14.95 -14.13 7.06
N MET A 74 -14.86 -13.92 5.74
CA MET A 74 -15.57 -14.74 4.77
C MET A 74 -15.12 -16.20 4.82
N PHE A 75 -13.83 -16.46 5.07
CA PHE A 75 -13.30 -17.81 5.23
C PHE A 75 -13.93 -18.54 6.42
N PHE A 76 -13.98 -17.90 7.59
CA PHE A 76 -14.54 -18.51 8.81
C PHE A 76 -16.06 -18.68 8.75
N THR A 77 -16.77 -17.83 8.00
CA THR A 77 -18.23 -17.86 7.89
C THR A 77 -18.75 -18.79 6.78
N ALA A 78 -17.89 -19.27 5.90
CA ALA A 78 -18.25 -20.14 4.78
C ALA A 78 -18.40 -21.63 5.14
N ILE A 79 -18.47 -21.97 6.43
CA ILE A 79 -18.67 -23.34 6.89
C ILE A 79 -20.00 -23.89 6.33
N GLY A 80 -19.92 -24.88 5.46
CA GLY A 80 -21.08 -25.54 4.82
C GLY A 80 -21.46 -25.00 3.43
N ASP A 81 -20.74 -24.00 2.90
CA ASP A 81 -21.01 -23.41 1.58
C ASP A 81 -19.71 -23.33 0.77
N SER A 82 -19.53 -24.28 -0.16
CA SER A 82 -18.32 -24.39 -0.99
C SER A 82 -18.07 -23.17 -1.86
N SER A 83 -19.15 -22.52 -2.33
CA SER A 83 -19.06 -21.32 -3.16
C SER A 83 -18.40 -20.15 -2.41
N LYS A 84 -18.76 -19.95 -1.14
CA LYS A 84 -18.19 -18.89 -0.31
C LYS A 84 -16.74 -19.19 0.10
N LEU A 85 -16.39 -20.46 0.27
CA LEU A 85 -15.01 -20.88 0.54
C LEU A 85 -14.08 -20.58 -0.64
N GLU A 86 -14.49 -20.90 -1.86
CA GLU A 86 -13.70 -20.60 -3.06
C GLU A 86 -13.54 -19.10 -3.27
N LYS A 87 -14.61 -18.33 -3.07
CA LYS A 87 -14.58 -16.87 -3.18
C LYS A 87 -13.61 -16.23 -2.19
N SER A 88 -13.63 -16.66 -0.92
CA SER A 88 -12.69 -16.17 0.09
C SER A 88 -11.24 -16.49 -0.27
N LYS A 89 -10.94 -17.71 -0.72
CA LYS A 89 -9.58 -18.09 -1.17
C LYS A 89 -9.11 -17.23 -2.35
N SER A 90 -9.96 -16.99 -3.33
CA SER A 90 -9.66 -16.15 -4.48
C SER A 90 -9.29 -14.72 -4.07
N ILE A 91 -10.06 -14.12 -3.15
CA ILE A 91 -9.79 -12.78 -2.62
C ILE A 91 -8.47 -12.76 -1.84
N MET A 92 -8.22 -13.79 -1.03
CA MET A 92 -6.97 -13.91 -0.26
C MET A 92 -5.74 -13.97 -1.18
N ILE A 93 -5.79 -14.85 -2.18
CA ILE A 93 -4.71 -15.01 -3.16
C ILE A 93 -4.50 -13.71 -3.96
N SER A 94 -5.58 -13.07 -4.41
CA SER A 94 -5.49 -11.80 -5.14
C SER A 94 -4.83 -10.69 -4.31
N THR A 95 -5.15 -10.63 -3.02
CA THR A 95 -4.54 -9.65 -2.10
C THR A 95 -3.04 -9.93 -1.89
N VAL A 96 -2.66 -11.19 -1.69
CA VAL A 96 -1.25 -11.59 -1.53
C VAL A 96 -0.45 -11.31 -2.79
N ILE A 97 -1.00 -11.62 -3.97
CA ILE A 97 -0.35 -11.31 -5.25
C ILE A 97 -0.13 -9.80 -5.39
N GLY A 98 -1.12 -8.97 -5.03
CA GLY A 98 -0.96 -7.51 -5.06
C GLY A 98 0.19 -7.01 -4.21
N ILE A 99 0.31 -7.48 -2.97
CA ILE A 99 1.41 -7.09 -2.06
C ILE A 99 2.76 -7.55 -2.64
N VAL A 100 2.84 -8.80 -3.11
CA VAL A 100 4.05 -9.36 -3.69
C VAL A 100 4.48 -8.57 -4.93
N LEU A 101 3.56 -8.20 -5.82
CA LEU A 101 3.87 -7.42 -7.01
C LEU A 101 4.44 -6.04 -6.68
N ILE A 102 3.89 -5.35 -5.67
CA ILE A 102 4.41 -4.04 -5.24
C ILE A 102 5.82 -4.17 -4.67
N SER A 103 6.06 -5.19 -3.82
CA SER A 103 7.40 -5.46 -3.30
C SER A 103 8.39 -5.87 -4.38
N LEU A 104 7.95 -6.66 -5.37
CA LEU A 104 8.78 -7.05 -6.50
C LEU A 104 9.11 -5.88 -7.42
N ALA A 105 8.16 -4.97 -7.66
CA ALA A 105 8.39 -3.78 -8.47
C ALA A 105 9.54 -2.94 -7.89
N TRP A 106 9.51 -2.71 -6.58
CA TRP A 106 10.60 -2.02 -5.88
C TRP A 106 11.93 -2.76 -6.02
N LEU A 107 11.95 -4.07 -5.72
CA LEU A 107 13.17 -4.88 -5.80
C LEU A 107 13.77 -4.88 -7.21
N ILE A 108 12.94 -5.09 -8.24
CA ILE A 108 13.39 -5.10 -9.64
C ILE A 108 13.97 -3.75 -10.02
N THR A 109 13.31 -2.65 -9.66
CA THR A 109 13.81 -1.30 -9.93
C THR A 109 15.19 -1.06 -9.30
N VAL A 110 15.38 -1.44 -8.03
CA VAL A 110 16.67 -1.33 -7.34
C VAL A 110 17.75 -2.19 -8.01
N GLN A 111 17.42 -3.42 -8.44
CA GLN A 111 18.36 -4.29 -9.14
C GLN A 111 18.77 -3.71 -10.51
N ILE A 112 17.85 -3.06 -11.20
CA ILE A 112 18.16 -2.42 -12.49
C ILE A 112 19.11 -1.25 -12.27
N TYR A 113 18.81 -0.35 -11.33
CA TYR A 113 19.66 0.81 -11.06
C TYR A 113 21.06 0.44 -10.56
N SER A 114 21.19 -0.60 -9.73
CA SER A 114 22.50 -1.07 -9.26
C SER A 114 23.39 -1.62 -10.37
N ILE A 115 22.81 -2.21 -11.43
CA ILE A 115 23.56 -2.66 -12.61
C ILE A 115 24.08 -1.46 -13.43
N PHE A 116 23.32 -0.37 -13.49
CA PHE A 116 23.70 0.84 -14.24
C PHE A 116 24.67 1.76 -13.48
N GLY A 117 25.10 1.39 -12.27
CA GLY A 117 26.07 2.15 -11.48
C GLY A 117 25.51 3.40 -10.83
N ALA A 118 24.18 3.49 -10.68
CA ALA A 118 23.52 4.54 -9.93
C ALA A 118 23.72 4.34 -8.42
N ASP A 119 24.10 5.41 -7.72
CA ASP A 119 24.35 5.47 -6.28
C ASP A 119 23.08 5.26 -5.42
N GLU A 120 23.26 4.94 -4.14
CA GLU A 120 22.17 4.53 -3.23
C GLU A 120 21.03 5.56 -3.11
N SER A 121 21.24 6.82 -3.50
CA SER A 121 20.24 7.89 -3.47
C SER A 121 19.03 7.60 -4.38
N TYR A 122 19.26 7.02 -5.56
CA TYR A 122 18.21 6.64 -6.52
C TYR A 122 17.25 5.56 -6.01
N THR A 123 17.65 4.83 -4.97
CA THR A 123 16.82 3.76 -4.41
C THR A 123 15.74 4.28 -3.49
N LYS A 124 15.81 5.52 -2.99
CA LYS A 124 14.74 6.08 -2.15
C LYS A 124 13.66 6.74 -2.99
N ASP A 125 14.06 7.52 -3.99
CA ASP A 125 13.14 8.33 -4.79
C ASP A 125 13.37 8.02 -6.28
N TRP A 126 12.49 7.20 -6.86
CA TRP A 126 12.63 6.72 -8.24
C TRP A 126 12.44 7.81 -9.31
N TRP A 127 11.98 9.00 -8.92
CA TRP A 127 11.68 10.15 -9.78
C TRP A 127 12.81 11.19 -9.82
N GLU A 128 13.94 10.98 -9.11
CA GLU A 128 15.08 11.92 -9.05
C GLU A 128 15.95 11.99 -10.33
N ILE A 129 15.47 11.43 -11.45
CA ILE A 129 16.18 11.35 -12.74
C ILE A 129 16.48 12.75 -13.35
N CYS A 130 15.87 13.81 -12.80
CA CYS A 130 15.90 15.17 -13.35
C CYS A 130 16.68 16.21 -12.51
N GLU A 131 17.24 15.86 -11.35
CA GLU A 131 18.00 16.79 -10.49
C GLU A 131 19.49 16.95 -10.94
N GLY A 132 19.94 16.10 -11.87
CA GLY A 132 21.33 16.02 -12.33
C GLY A 132 21.73 16.88 -13.55
N SER A 133 20.97 17.91 -13.93
CA SER A 133 21.31 18.83 -15.04
C SER A 133 21.09 20.30 -14.72
#